data_AF-A0A832U9F6-F1
#
_entry.id   AF-A0A832U9F6-F1
#
_cell.length_a   1.000
_cell.length_b   1.000
_cell.length_c   1.000
_cell.angle_alpha   90.00
_cell.angle_beta   90.00
_cell.angle_gamma   90.00
#
_symmetry.space_group_name_H-M   'P 1'
#
loop_
_entity.id
_entity.type
_entity.pdbx_description
1 polymer ?
#
loop_
_entity_poly.entity_id
_entity_poly.type
_entity_poly.pdbx_seq_one_letter_code
_entity_poly.pdbx_strand_id
1 'polypeptide(L)' 'GWVGEVLVDEKGKTRGSWIGRNFAYKPVVIQSSQNLLGKVICVKIVEICSTYLAAEIL' A
#
# COMPACT_ATOMS: atom_id res chain seq x y z
N GLY A 1 10.84 5.46 -8.31
CA GLY A 1 9.68 4.56 -8.17
C GLY A 1 8.44 5.20 -8.74
N TRP A 2 7.41 4.41 -9.03
CA TRP A 2 6.08 4.91 -9.37
C TRP A 2 5.46 5.65 -8.17
N VAL A 3 4.70 6.70 -8.43
CA VAL A 3 3.92 7.45 -7.44
C VAL A 3 2.49 7.49 -7.92
N GLY A 4 1.54 7.24 -7.01
CA GLY A 4 0.14 7.36 -7.33
C GLY A 4 -0.77 6.89 -6.22
N GLU A 5 -2.05 6.87 -6.53
CA GLU A 5 -3.10 6.55 -5.57
C GLU A 5 -3.29 5.05 -5.40
N VAL A 6 -3.55 4.67 -4.16
CA VAL A 6 -3.82 3.29 -3.73
C VAL A 6 -5.02 3.30 -2.80
N LEU A 7 -6.02 2.48 -3.10
CA LEU A 7 -7.13 2.21 -2.19
C LEU A 7 -6.72 1.09 -1.23
N VAL A 8 -6.74 1.38 0.07
CA VAL A 8 -6.47 0.39 1.12
C VAL A 8 -7.73 -0.41 1.40
N ASP A 9 -7.72 -1.70 1.05
CA ASP A 9 -8.86 -2.61 1.17
C ASP A 9 -8.66 -3.68 2.26
N GLU A 10 -7.42 -3.91 2.71
CA GLU A 10 -7.11 -5.00 3.64
C GLU A 10 -6.12 -4.57 4.73
N LYS A 11 -6.31 -5.11 5.94
CA LYS A 11 -5.31 -5.05 7.00
C LYS A 11 -4.33 -6.20 6.81
N GLY A 12 -3.05 -5.88 6.68
CA GLY A 12 -2.02 -6.90 6.48
C GLY A 12 -1.79 -7.77 7.72
N LYS A 13 -1.06 -8.87 7.53
CA LYS A 13 -0.81 -9.88 8.58
C LYS A 13 0.14 -9.38 9.68
N THR A 14 1.04 -8.46 9.36
CA THR A 14 1.98 -7.90 10.34
C THR A 14 1.41 -6.65 10.99
N ARG A 15 1.79 -6.40 12.24
CA ARG A 15 1.31 -5.24 12.99
C ARG A 15 1.72 -3.95 12.28
N GLY A 16 0.73 -3.08 11.99
CA GLY A 16 0.97 -1.82 11.29
C GLY A 16 1.06 -1.95 9.77
N SER A 17 0.86 -3.15 9.21
CA SER A 17 0.80 -3.33 7.76
C SER A 17 -0.62 -3.18 7.22
N TRP A 18 -0.70 -2.55 6.06
CA TRP A 18 -1.91 -2.33 5.29
C TRP A 18 -1.65 -2.79 3.87
N ILE A 19 -2.69 -3.33 3.25
CA ILE A 19 -2.66 -3.76 1.86
C ILE A 19 -3.69 -2.93 1.12
N GLY A 20 -3.26 -2.35 0.02
CA GLY A 20 -4.13 -1.69 -0.92
C GLY A 20 -3.82 -2.09 -2.35
N ARG A 21 -4.60 -1.56 -3.29
CA ARG A 21 -4.41 -1.80 -4.73
C ARG A 21 -4.31 -0.50 -5.49
N ASN A 22 -3.39 -0.49 -6.44
CA ASN A 22 -3.28 0.59 -7.42
C ASN A 22 -4.24 0.36 -8.61
N PHE A 23 -4.22 1.29 -9.57
CA PHE A 23 -5.04 1.23 -10.79
C PHE A 23 -4.84 -0.06 -11.62
N ALA A 24 -3.68 -0.71 -11.50
CA ALA A 24 -3.36 -1.95 -12.19
C ALA A 24 -3.72 -3.20 -11.36
N TYR A 25 -4.48 -3.03 -10.28
CA TYR A 25 -4.89 -4.07 -9.35
C TYR A 25 -3.71 -4.84 -8.71
N LYS A 26 -2.51 -4.25 -8.70
CA LYS A 26 -1.34 -4.84 -8.05
C LYS A 26 -1.42 -4.60 -6.53
N PRO A 27 -1.14 -5.62 -5.70
CA PRO A 27 -1.05 -5.45 -4.25
C PRO A 27 0.08 -4.49 -3.88
N VAL A 28 -0.23 -3.53 -3.03
CA VAL A 28 0.71 -2.55 -2.47
C VAL A 28 0.66 -2.64 -0.95
N VAL A 29 1.80 -2.96 -0.34
CA VAL A 29 1.98 -3.05 1.12
C VAL A 29 2.48 -1.72 1.64
N ILE A 30 1.78 -1.19 2.64
CA ILE A 30 2.04 0.10 3.27
C ILE A 30 2.21 -0.13 4.77
N GLN A 31 3.24 0.49 5.37
CA GLN A 31 3.44 0.48 6.82
C GLN A 31 2.91 1.79 7.42
N SER A 32 1.98 1.69 8.36
CA SER A 32 1.45 2.84 9.09
C SER A 32 0.84 2.43 10.43
N SER A 33 1.07 3.24 11.45
CA SER A 33 0.41 3.12 12.75
C SER A 33 -1.06 3.57 12.71
N GLN A 34 -1.48 4.28 11.67
CA GLN A 34 -2.83 4.78 11.51
C GLN A 34 -3.76 3.73 10.92
N ASN A 35 -5.07 3.86 11.18
CA ASN A 35 -6.08 3.08 10.47
C ASN A 35 -6.28 3.64 9.06
N LEU A 36 -5.90 2.85 8.05
CA LEU A 36 -5.97 3.25 6.64
C LEU A 36 -7.10 2.57 5.87
N LEU A 37 -7.83 1.63 6.47
CA LEU A 37 -8.87 0.87 5.78
C LEU A 37 -9.92 1.77 5.11
N GLY A 38 -10.18 1.52 3.83
CA GLY A 38 -11.14 2.26 3.01
C GLY A 38 -10.64 3.61 2.50
N LYS A 39 -9.40 4.02 2.84
CA LYS A 39 -8.84 5.30 2.38
C LYS A 39 -8.12 5.12 1.04
N VAL A 40 -8.23 6.14 0.20
CA VAL A 40 -7.35 6.34 -0.95
C VAL A 40 -6.19 7.21 -0.48
N ILE A 41 -4.96 6.72 -0.66
CA ILE A 41 -3.74 7.42 -0.25
C ILE A 41 -2.76 7.51 -1.40
N CYS A 42 -1.99 8.59 -1.45
CA CYS A 42 -0.89 8.74 -2.39
C CYS A 42 0.37 8.08 -1.81
N VAL A 43 0.99 7.19 -2.58
CA VAL A 43 2.16 6.43 -2.13
C VAL A 43 3.25 6.44 -3.20
N LYS A 44 4.49 6.23 -2.75
CA LYS A 44 5.65 6.01 -3.62
C LYS A 44 6.14 4.58 -3.46
N ILE A 45 6.27 3.85 -4.56
CA ILE A 45 6.86 2.51 -4.54
C ILE A 45 8.36 2.63 -4.28
N VAL A 46 8.81 1.96 -3.23
CA VAL A 46 10.21 1.91 -2.79
C VAL A 46 10.85 0.56 -3.08
N GLU A 47 10.07 -0.52 -3.11
CA GLU A 47 10.58 -1.87 -3.37
C GLU A 47 9.59 -2.69 -4.20
N ILE A 48 10.13 -3.58 -5.04
CA ILE A 48 9.36 -4.54 -5.83
C ILE A 48 9.66 -5.94 -5.29
N CYS A 49 8.65 -6.57 -4.68
CA CYS A 49 8.73 -7.96 -4.26
C CYS A 49 8.04 -8.86 -5.30
N SER A 50 8.27 -10.17 -5.23
CA SER A 50 7.74 -11.13 -6.21
C SER A 50 6.21 -11.14 -6.31
N THR A 51 5.51 -10.83 -5.21
CA THR A 51 4.03 -10.92 -5.12
C THR A 51 3.35 -9.60 -4.76
N TYR A 52 4.10 -8.56 -4.40
CA TYR A 52 3.55 -7.26 -3.99
C TYR A 52 4.57 -6.13 -4.19
N LEU A 53 4.11 -4.88 -4.09
CA LEU A 53 4.95 -3.69 -4.10
C LEU A 53 5.00 -3.10 -2.69
N ALA A 54 6.17 -2.73 -2.18
CA ALA A 54 6.26 -1.99 -0.93
C ALA A 54 6.24 -0.49 -1.22
N ALA A 55 5.49 0.27 -0.43
CA ALA A 55 5.32 1.70 -0.63
C ALA A 55 5.32 2.51 0.67
N GLU A 56 5.77 3.75 0.55
CA GLU A 56 5.72 4.76 1.60
C GLU A 56 4.63 5.78 1.29
N ILE A 57 3.93 6.25 2.32
CA ILE A 57 2.90 7.28 2.22
C ILE A 57 3.59 8.64 2.03
N LEU A 58 3.04 9.48 1.16
CA LEU A 58 3.46 10.87 0.95
C LEU A 58 2.72 11.85 1.86
#